data_AF-A0A9E4CNY9-F1
#
_entry.id   AF-A0A9E4CNY9-F1
#
_cell.length_a   1.000
_cell.length_b   1.000
_cell.length_c   1.000
_cell.angle_alpha   90.00
_cell.angle_beta   90.00
_cell.angle_gamma   90.00
#
_symmetry.space_group_name_H-M   'P 1'
#
loop_
_entity.id
_entity.type
_entity.pdbx_description
1 polymer ?
#
loop_
_entity_poly.entity_id
_entity_poly.type
_entity_poly.pdbx_seq_one_letter_code
_entity_poly.pdbx_strand_id
1 'polypeptide(L)'
;MQVRRHHRATALVVARSTGTQRVSASQLTTARVAVSKLPAADRALLARHGLRVELVPATALEDGMLGATSIVRDADGRWAPTTIRVASRIHGRGVESLAEVVQHEVGHAISVLRSQDRSEDAAGAYARTH
;
A
#
# COMPACT_ATOMS: atom_id res chain seq x y z
N MET A 1 -22.24 26.40 -13.10
CA MET A 1 -22.42 24.97 -13.40
C MET A 1 -21.24 24.22 -12.79
N GLN A 2 -21.42 23.71 -11.57
CA GLN A 2 -20.32 23.19 -10.75
C GLN A 2 -20.06 21.73 -11.14
N VAL A 3 -18.92 21.45 -11.77
CA VAL A 3 -18.49 20.09 -12.08
C VAL A 3 -18.18 19.40 -10.75
N ARG A 4 -19.17 18.68 -10.21
CA ARG A 4 -18.96 17.75 -9.10
C ARG A 4 -18.02 16.66 -9.62
N ARG A 5 -16.72 16.85 -9.42
CA ARG A 5 -15.75 15.75 -9.49
C ARG A 5 -16.23 14.75 -8.44
N HIS A 6 -16.94 13.73 -8.89
CA HIS A 6 -17.16 12.52 -8.11
C HIS A 6 -15.78 11.95 -7.80
N HIS A 7 -15.20 12.33 -6.65
CA HIS A 7 -14.26 11.48 -5.96
C HIS A 7 -15.05 10.20 -5.65
N ARG A 8 -15.11 9.27 -6.60
CA ARG A 8 -15.40 7.88 -6.24
C ARG A 8 -14.38 7.58 -5.16
N ALA A 9 -14.85 7.27 -3.96
CA ALA A 9 -14.02 6.79 -2.88
C ALA A 9 -13.36 5.51 -3.39
N THR A 10 -12.17 5.66 -3.96
CA THR A 10 -11.38 4.56 -4.49
C THR A 10 -11.04 3.68 -3.30
N ALA A 11 -11.50 2.43 -3.32
CA ALA A 11 -11.23 1.50 -2.24
C ALA A 11 -9.71 1.32 -2.06
N LEU A 12 -9.21 1.59 -0.85
CA LEU A 12 -7.80 1.39 -0.49
C LEU A 12 -7.39 -0.09 -0.50
N VAL A 13 -8.36 -1.00 -0.39
CA VAL A 13 -8.14 -2.44 -0.47
C VAL A 13 -8.98 -3.02 -1.59
N VAL A 14 -8.31 -3.72 -2.51
CA VAL A 14 -8.94 -4.41 -3.65
C VAL A 14 -8.55 -5.88 -3.63
N ALA A 15 -9.46 -6.74 -4.06
CA ALA A 15 -9.16 -8.14 -4.30
C ALA A 15 -8.80 -8.34 -5.78
N ARG A 16 -7.71 -9.05 -6.03
CA ARG A 16 -7.31 -9.46 -7.38
C ARG A 16 -7.29 -10.99 -7.41
N SER A 17 -7.96 -11.57 -8.40
CA SER A 17 -7.98 -13.03 -8.59
C SER A 17 -7.02 -13.41 -9.71
N THR A 18 -6.33 -14.54 -9.56
CA THR A 18 -5.48 -15.12 -10.61
C THR A 18 -6.02 -16.52 -10.96
N GLY A 19 -6.35 -16.72 -12.24
CA GLY A 19 -6.98 -17.96 -12.70
C GLY A 19 -8.28 -18.28 -11.95
N THR A 20 -8.38 -19.50 -11.39
CA THR A 20 -9.53 -19.96 -10.61
C THR A 20 -9.45 -19.62 -9.11
N GLN A 21 -8.32 -19.08 -8.64
CA GLN A 21 -8.14 -18.74 -7.23
C GLN A 21 -8.73 -17.36 -6.93
N ARG A 22 -9.70 -17.34 -6.01
CA ARG A 22 -10.41 -16.13 -5.58
C ARG A 22 -10.06 -15.78 -4.14
N VAL A 23 -10.02 -14.48 -3.86
CA VAL A 23 -9.96 -13.94 -2.50
C VAL A 23 -11.36 -14.03 -1.88
N SER A 24 -11.46 -14.52 -0.65
CA SER A 24 -12.72 -14.60 0.06
C SER A 24 -13.19 -13.22 0.55
N ALA A 25 -14.51 -13.06 0.73
CA ALA A 25 -15.07 -11.84 1.30
C ALA A 25 -14.55 -11.57 2.73
N SER A 26 -14.33 -12.62 3.53
CA SER A 26 -13.78 -12.49 4.89
C SER A 26 -12.36 -11.95 4.88
N GLN A 27 -11.50 -12.42 3.98
CA GLN A 27 -10.13 -11.91 3.82
C GLN A 27 -10.13 -10.43 3.44
N LEU A 28 -11.00 -10.05 2.50
CA LEU A 28 -11.16 -8.66 2.08
C LEU A 28 -11.62 -7.76 3.24
N THR A 29 -12.57 -8.23 4.06
CA THR A 29 -13.01 -7.51 5.25
C THR A 29 -11.87 -7.35 6.27
N THR A 30 -11.11 -8.41 6.55
CA THR A 30 -9.96 -8.35 7.47
C THR A 30 -8.93 -7.33 7.01
N ALA A 31 -8.55 -7.33 5.73
CA ALA A 31 -7.60 -6.37 5.19
C ALA A 31 -8.13 -4.93 5.23
N ARG A 32 -9.43 -4.71 4.96
CA ARG A 32 -10.06 -3.38 5.12
C ARG A 32 -10.02 -2.90 6.55
N VAL A 33 -10.32 -3.77 7.51
CA VAL A 33 -10.23 -3.45 8.94
C VAL A 33 -8.78 -3.12 9.32
N ALA A 34 -7.80 -3.88 8.85
CA ALA A 34 -6.39 -3.61 9.10
C ALA A 34 -5.97 -2.22 8.58
N VAL A 35 -6.36 -1.85 7.35
CA VAL A 35 -6.11 -0.51 6.78
C VAL A 35 -6.87 0.58 7.53
N SER A 36 -8.10 0.33 8.00
CA SER A 36 -8.85 1.32 8.78
C SER A 36 -8.23 1.65 10.14
N LYS A 37 -7.41 0.73 10.68
CA LYS A 37 -6.69 0.93 11.96
C LYS A 37 -5.43 1.79 11.81
N LEU A 38 -4.97 2.04 10.58
CA LEU A 38 -3.83 2.94 10.33
C LEU A 38 -4.17 4.36 10.78
N PRO A 39 -3.19 5.19 11.17
CA PRO A 39 -3.39 6.61 11.40
C PRO A 39 -4.08 7.32 10.22
N ALA A 40 -4.92 8.32 10.49
CA ALA A 40 -5.66 9.03 9.45
C ALA A 40 -4.72 9.71 8.43
N ALA A 41 -3.59 10.25 8.90
CA ALA A 41 -2.56 10.85 8.05
C ALA A 41 -1.95 9.83 7.07
N ASP A 42 -1.73 8.59 7.53
CA ASP A 42 -1.17 7.54 6.69
C ASP A 42 -2.14 7.08 5.61
N ARG A 43 -3.42 6.93 5.95
CA ARG A 43 -4.46 6.65 4.95
C ARG A 43 -4.59 7.77 3.93
N ALA A 44 -4.48 9.03 4.36
CA ALA A 44 -4.49 10.18 3.46
C ALA A 44 -3.25 10.21 2.56
N LEU A 45 -2.07 9.87 3.08
CA LEU A 45 -0.84 9.76 2.31
C LEU A 45 -0.96 8.69 1.22
N LEU A 46 -1.40 7.47 1.57
CA LEU A 46 -1.65 6.42 0.58
C LEU A 46 -2.64 6.86 -0.51
N ALA A 47 -3.73 7.52 -0.12
CA ALA A 47 -4.74 8.01 -1.06
C ALA A 47 -4.18 9.11 -2.00
N ARG A 48 -3.36 10.04 -1.48
CA ARG A 48 -2.70 11.09 -2.27
C ARG A 48 -1.78 10.50 -3.34
N HIS A 49 -1.07 9.44 -3.00
CA HIS A 49 -0.17 8.73 -3.93
C HIS A 49 -0.87 7.64 -4.75
N GLY A 50 -2.20 7.49 -4.62
CA GLY A 50 -2.98 6.52 -5.38
C GLY A 50 -2.69 5.05 -5.03
N LEU A 51 -2.01 4.80 -3.91
CA LEU A 51 -1.61 3.47 -3.47
C LEU A 51 -2.80 2.65 -2.97
N ARG A 52 -2.79 1.36 -3.30
CA ARG A 52 -3.80 0.39 -2.88
C ARG A 52 -3.13 -0.89 -2.42
N VAL A 53 -3.76 -1.53 -1.44
CA VAL A 53 -3.44 -2.89 -1.02
C VAL A 53 -4.23 -3.86 -1.90
N GLU A 54 -3.51 -4.63 -2.70
CA GLU A 54 -4.05 -5.73 -3.49
C GLU A 54 -3.95 -7.03 -2.69
N LEU A 55 -5.09 -7.61 -2.33
CA LEU A 55 -5.13 -9.00 -1.90
C LEU A 55 -5.02 -9.90 -3.13
N VAL A 56 -4.01 -10.76 -3.14
CA VAL A 56 -3.71 -11.68 -4.25
C VAL A 56 -3.61 -13.11 -3.74
N PRO A 57 -3.84 -14.15 -4.55
CA PRO A 57 -3.47 -15.51 -4.18
C PRO A 57 -1.96 -15.61 -3.93
N ALA A 58 -1.54 -16.47 -2.99
CA ALA A 58 -0.12 -16.60 -2.62
C ALA A 58 0.78 -16.96 -3.83
N THR A 59 0.24 -17.69 -4.81
CA THR A 59 0.90 -18.05 -6.08
C THR A 59 1.23 -16.86 -6.98
N ALA A 60 0.66 -15.68 -6.70
CA ALA A 60 0.97 -14.43 -7.40
C ALA A 60 2.15 -13.67 -6.78
N LEU A 61 2.75 -14.21 -5.72
CA LEU A 61 3.97 -13.73 -5.09
C LEU A 61 5.08 -14.76 -5.29
N GLU A 62 6.34 -14.33 -5.17
CA GLU A 62 7.49 -15.22 -5.10
C GLU A 62 7.38 -16.19 -3.92
N ASP A 63 8.00 -17.37 -4.06
CA ASP A 63 7.88 -18.46 -3.12
C ASP A 63 8.28 -18.04 -1.70
N GLY A 64 7.37 -18.26 -0.74
CA GLY A 64 7.58 -17.92 0.68
C GLY A 64 7.19 -16.50 1.07
N MET A 65 6.84 -15.61 0.12
CA MET A 65 6.38 -14.26 0.47
C MET A 65 4.92 -14.23 0.93
N LEU A 66 4.66 -13.46 1.99
CA LEU A 66 3.31 -13.16 2.48
C LEU A 66 2.83 -11.77 2.02
N GLY A 67 3.76 -10.89 1.70
CA GLY A 67 3.51 -9.54 1.23
C GLY A 67 4.67 -9.05 0.37
N ALA A 68 4.40 -8.05 -0.46
CA ALA A 68 5.42 -7.38 -1.26
C ALA A 68 5.00 -5.96 -1.58
N THR A 69 5.91 -5.02 -1.34
CA THR A 69 5.77 -3.62 -1.74
C THR A 69 6.73 -3.32 -2.88
N SER A 70 6.20 -3.10 -4.09
CA SER A 70 7.01 -2.75 -5.25
C SER A 70 7.36 -1.28 -5.22
N ILE A 71 8.66 -0.98 -5.20
CA ILE A 71 9.20 0.38 -5.24
C ILE A 71 9.96 0.51 -6.56
N VAL A 72 9.63 1.51 -7.35
CA VAL A 72 10.32 1.81 -8.61
C VAL A 72 10.90 3.20 -8.56
N ARG A 73 11.87 3.47 -9.42
CA ARG A 73 12.33 4.83 -9.64
C ARG A 73 11.43 5.50 -10.67
N ASP A 74 10.82 6.63 -10.32
CA ASP A 74 10.01 7.41 -11.25
C ASP A 74 10.89 8.20 -12.25
N ALA A 75 10.24 8.90 -13.18
CA ALA A 75 10.91 9.68 -14.22
C ALA A 75 11.80 10.79 -13.65
N ASP A 76 11.50 11.27 -12.45
CA ASP A 76 12.25 12.32 -11.75
C ASP A 76 13.40 11.74 -10.89
N GLY A 77 13.62 10.42 -10.97
CA GLY A 77 14.67 9.74 -10.24
C GLY A 77 14.32 9.46 -8.78
N ARG A 78 13.06 9.61 -8.37
CA ARG A 78 12.58 9.41 -6.99
C ARG A 78 12.05 7.98 -6.82
N TRP A 79 12.27 7.39 -5.64
CA TRP A 79 11.74 6.06 -5.30
C TRP A 79 10.25 6.10 -4.96
N ALA A 80 9.38 5.74 -5.88
CA ALA A 80 7.95 5.70 -5.65
C ALA A 80 7.48 4.26 -5.38
N PRO A 81 6.84 3.97 -4.22
CA PRO A 81 6.03 2.77 -4.11
C PRO A 81 4.93 2.80 -5.18
N THR A 82 4.67 1.67 -5.81
CA THR A 82 3.69 1.56 -6.91
C THR A 82 2.57 0.58 -6.60
N THR A 83 2.90 -0.53 -5.95
CA THR A 83 1.94 -1.59 -5.64
C THR A 83 2.25 -2.19 -4.28
N ILE A 84 1.21 -2.44 -3.49
CA ILE A 84 1.28 -3.22 -2.25
C ILE A 84 0.47 -4.49 -2.48
N ARG A 85 1.11 -5.66 -2.47
CA ARG A 85 0.44 -6.95 -2.64
C ARG A 85 0.55 -7.75 -1.36
N VAL A 86 -0.55 -8.38 -0.94
CA VAL A 86 -0.59 -9.24 0.24
C VAL A 86 -1.28 -10.54 -0.11
N ALA A 87 -0.69 -11.66 0.29
CA ALA A 87 -1.27 -12.98 0.12
C ALA A 87 -2.60 -13.04 0.88
N SER A 88 -3.68 -13.36 0.16
CA SER A 88 -5.02 -13.49 0.74
C SER A 88 -5.09 -14.61 1.76
N ARG A 89 -4.27 -15.65 1.56
CA ARG A 89 -4.23 -16.87 2.34
C ARG A 89 -2.83 -17.04 2.92
N ILE A 90 -2.71 -16.76 4.20
CA ILE A 90 -1.52 -17.03 4.99
C ILE A 90 -1.73 -18.42 5.60
N HIS A 91 -0.99 -19.42 5.11
CA HIS A 91 -1.00 -20.77 5.67
C HIS A 91 0.20 -20.91 6.61
N GLY A 92 -0.08 -21.29 7.84
CA GLY A 92 0.83 -21.16 8.97
C GLY A 92 2.21 -21.77 8.75
N ARG A 93 3.23 -20.92 8.86
CA ARG A 93 4.57 -21.22 9.41
C ARG A 93 5.22 -19.99 10.07
N GLY A 94 4.44 -18.98 10.42
CA GLY A 94 4.94 -17.74 11.02
C GLY A 94 3.81 -17.02 11.73
N VAL A 95 4.17 -16.27 12.77
CA VAL A 95 3.31 -15.71 13.83
C VAL A 95 2.36 -14.60 13.32
N GLU A 96 2.39 -14.30 12.03
CA GLU A 96 1.77 -13.11 11.45
C GLU A 96 0.40 -13.39 10.83
N SER A 97 -0.59 -12.63 11.29
CA SER A 97 -1.93 -12.56 10.77
C SER A 97 -1.99 -11.73 9.49
N LEU A 98 -3.06 -11.91 8.70
CA LEU A 98 -3.32 -11.08 7.50
C LEU A 98 -3.32 -9.58 7.81
N ALA A 99 -3.78 -9.19 9.01
CA ALA A 99 -3.78 -7.81 9.43
C ALA A 99 -2.35 -7.27 9.65
N GLU A 100 -1.48 -8.07 10.26
CA GLU A 100 -0.07 -7.70 10.50
C GLU A 100 0.69 -7.57 9.19
N VAL A 101 0.53 -8.52 8.26
CA VAL A 101 1.20 -8.41 6.95
C VAL A 101 0.71 -7.19 6.15
N VAL A 102 -0.60 -6.90 6.18
CA VAL A 102 -1.12 -5.66 5.56
C VAL A 102 -0.49 -4.42 6.18
N GLN A 103 -0.39 -4.35 7.51
CA GLN A 103 0.19 -3.20 8.19
C GLN A 103 1.70 -3.10 7.95
N HIS A 104 2.40 -4.22 7.90
CA HIS A 104 3.83 -4.32 7.60
C HIS A 104 4.15 -3.74 6.22
N GLU A 105 3.49 -4.24 5.17
CA GLU A 105 3.73 -3.78 3.80
C GLU A 105 3.32 -2.31 3.59
N VAL A 106 2.20 -1.89 4.19
CA VAL A 106 1.81 -0.48 4.18
C VAL A 106 2.86 0.39 4.91
N GLY A 107 3.46 -0.12 5.98
CA GLY A 107 4.55 0.53 6.71
C GLY A 107 5.78 0.78 5.83
N HIS A 108 6.17 -0.19 4.99
CA HIS A 108 7.26 -0.01 4.02
C HIS A 108 6.96 1.12 3.03
N ALA A 109 5.76 1.13 2.44
CA ALA A 109 5.36 2.17 1.50
C ALA A 109 5.39 3.57 2.15
N ILE A 110 4.84 3.70 3.37
CA ILE A 110 4.83 4.98 4.11
C ILE A 110 6.25 5.42 4.46
N SER A 111 7.12 4.50 4.87
CA SER A 111 8.52 4.79 5.21
C SER A 111 9.25 5.43 4.02
N VAL A 112 9.08 4.87 2.82
CA VAL A 112 9.65 5.42 1.59
C VAL A 112 9.11 6.83 1.34
N LEU A 113 7.79 7.02 1.35
CA LEU A 113 7.18 8.33 1.08
C LEU A 113 7.65 9.41 2.07
N ARG A 114 7.69 9.10 3.37
CA ARG A 114 8.16 10.05 4.40
C ARG A 114 9.66 10.31 4.34
N SER A 115 10.46 9.38 3.80
CA SER A 115 11.88 9.63 3.56
C SER A 115 12.10 10.66 2.45
N GLN A 116 11.22 10.66 1.45
CA GLN A 116 11.24 11.63 0.36
C GLN A 116 10.81 13.02 0.82
N ASP A 117 9.68 13.13 1.52
CA ASP A 117 9.19 14.41 2.06
C ASP A 117 10.29 15.11 2.88
N ARG A 118 10.97 14.37 3.77
CA ARG A 118 12.09 14.91 4.56
C ARG A 118 13.28 15.35 3.70
N SER A 119 13.59 14.62 2.64
CA SER A 119 14.67 14.98 1.73
C SER A 119 14.35 16.25 0.96
N GLU A 120 13.09 16.45 0.57
CA GLU A 120 12.62 17.64 -0.15
C GLU A 120 12.59 18.87 0.76
N ASP A 121 12.11 18.71 1.99
CA ASP A 121 12.14 19.78 2.99
C ASP A 121 13.56 20.27 3.27
N ALA A 122 14.52 19.35 3.38
CA ALA A 122 15.93 19.65 3.58
C ALA A 122 16.54 20.40 2.37
N ALA A 123 16.26 19.92 1.15
CA ALA A 123 16.73 20.59 -0.08
C ALA A 123 16.12 22.00 -0.22
N GLY A 124 14.83 22.16 0.09
CA GLY A 124 14.15 23.45 0.07
C GLY A 124 14.68 24.41 1.14
N ALA A 125 15.03 23.92 2.33
CA ALA A 125 15.67 24.74 3.37
C ALA A 125 17.07 25.22 2.94
N TYR A 126 17.87 24.33 2.35
CA TYR A 126 19.18 24.69 1.80
C TYR A 126 19.07 25.79 0.73
N ALA A 127 18.18 25.62 -0.25
CA ALA A 127 17.98 26.58 -1.34
C ALA A 127 17.40 27.94 -0.89
N ARG A 128 16.83 28.04 0.31
CA ARG A 128 16.39 29.33 0.90
C ARG A 128 17.50 30.04 1.65
N THR A 129 18.57 29.33 2.01
CA THR A 129 19.67 29.84 2.84
C THR A 129 20.94 30.14 2.04
N HIS A 130 20.96 29.78 0.76
CA HIS A 130 22.05 29.95 -0.19
C HIS A 130 21.49 30.48 -1.52
#